data_AF-A0A8A1LH45-F1
#
_entry.id   AF-A0A8A1LH45-F1
#
_cell.length_a   1.000
_cell.length_b   1.000
_cell.length_c   1.000
_cell.angle_alpha   90.00
_cell.angle_beta   90.00
_cell.angle_gamma   90.00
#
_symmetry.space_group_name_H-M   'P 1'
#
loop_
_entity.id
_entity.type
_entity.pdbx_description
1 polymer ?
#
loop_
_entity_poly.entity_id
_entity_poly.type
_entity_poly.pdbx_seq_one_letter_code
_entity_poly.pdbx_strand_id
1 'polypeptide(L)'
;MARAMLFARSCCIQGVRMASTLIGRSGREYLRGKILKHNPKRPDLSIYLAQCGNQSFVLKHVSPSIFEQSLELKQEFPETRRLRMHDDGNEAEQILIYNHFSDNLLSLVKNNLNMSIAPRKQILWELGQALKEFHAKNWIHIDVKPDNVMIDYRYHQAGQLRQERVVLG
;
A
#
# COMPACT_ATOMS: atom_id res chain seq x y z
N MET A 1 19.21 -45.17 47.23
CA MET A 1 18.80 -45.18 45.81
C MET A 1 17.30 -44.91 45.74
N ALA A 2 16.89 -43.64 45.58
CA ALA A 2 15.53 -43.27 45.19
C ALA A 2 15.59 -41.87 44.54
N ARG A 3 15.18 -41.80 43.27
CA ARG A 3 15.15 -40.60 42.41
C ARG A 3 14.00 -39.69 42.81
N ALA A 4 14.26 -38.39 42.92
CA ALA A 4 13.22 -37.36 42.80
C ALA A 4 13.39 -36.66 41.45
N MET A 5 12.45 -36.91 40.53
CA MET A 5 12.30 -36.14 39.29
C MET A 5 11.54 -34.85 39.60
N LEU A 6 12.20 -33.68 39.49
CA LEU A 6 11.49 -32.42 39.34
C LEU A 6 11.08 -32.26 37.88
N PHE A 7 9.78 -32.34 37.60
CA PHE A 7 9.21 -31.83 36.36
C PHE A 7 9.16 -30.30 36.44
N ALA A 8 10.17 -29.63 35.88
CA ALA A 8 10.06 -28.22 35.54
C ALA A 8 9.12 -28.11 34.32
N ARG A 9 7.89 -27.63 34.54
CA ARG A 9 7.00 -27.23 33.45
C ARG A 9 7.66 -26.05 32.74
N SER A 10 8.22 -26.31 31.56
CA SER A 10 8.67 -25.28 30.64
C SER A 10 7.46 -24.43 30.26
N CYS A 11 7.39 -23.21 30.79
CA CYS A 11 6.48 -22.20 30.28
C CYS A 11 7.01 -21.80 28.91
N CYS A 12 6.46 -22.43 27.86
CA CYS A 12 6.62 -21.93 26.50
C CYS A 12 5.95 -20.56 26.45
N ILE A 13 6.72 -19.50 26.70
CA ILE A 13 6.37 -18.15 26.30
C ILE A 13 6.40 -18.20 24.76
N GLN A 14 5.27 -18.57 24.16
CA GLN A 14 5.01 -18.25 22.77
C GLN A 14 5.15 -16.73 22.69
N GLY A 15 6.23 -16.26 22.05
CA GLY A 15 6.44 -14.85 21.82
C GLY A 15 5.22 -14.30 21.11
N VAL A 16 4.38 -13.59 21.86
CA VAL A 16 3.37 -12.71 21.29
C VAL A 16 4.18 -11.74 20.44
N ARG A 17 4.12 -11.87 19.12
CA ARG A 17 4.60 -10.81 18.24
C ARG A 17 3.82 -9.57 18.65
N MET A 18 4.46 -8.68 19.40
CA MET A 18 3.95 -7.34 19.66
C MET A 18 3.75 -6.71 18.30
N ALA A 19 2.50 -6.67 17.83
CA ALA A 19 2.15 -5.92 16.65
C ALA A 19 2.38 -4.45 17.01
N SER A 20 3.42 -3.85 16.43
CA SER A 20 3.78 -2.47 16.74
C SER A 20 2.68 -1.56 16.18
N THR A 21 2.02 -0.80 17.04
CA THR A 21 1.06 0.22 16.62
C THR A 21 1.81 1.47 16.18
N LEU A 22 1.44 2.01 15.02
CA LEU A 22 1.89 3.33 14.54
C LEU A 22 0.74 4.32 14.73
N ILE A 23 1.03 5.48 15.32
CA ILE A 23 0.06 6.58 15.42
C ILE A 23 0.30 7.54 14.26
N GLY A 24 -0.69 7.73 13.40
CA GLY A 24 -0.61 8.72 12.32
C GLY A 24 -0.90 10.13 12.82
N ARG A 25 -0.60 11.14 12.00
CA ARG A 25 -0.88 12.55 12.28
C ARG A 25 -2.37 12.83 12.49
N SER A 26 -3.25 12.01 11.90
CA SER A 26 -4.70 12.09 12.17
C SER A 26 -5.10 11.60 13.56
N GLY A 27 -4.17 11.05 14.36
CA GLY A 27 -4.46 10.38 15.63
C GLY A 27 -4.95 8.95 15.47
N ARG A 28 -5.13 8.46 14.24
CA ARG A 28 -5.49 7.06 13.98
C ARG A 28 -4.35 6.12 14.37
N GLU A 29 -4.74 5.00 14.96
CA GLU A 29 -3.83 3.91 15.30
C GLU A 29 -3.83 2.84 14.21
N TYR A 30 -2.64 2.52 13.72
CA TYR A 30 -2.41 1.56 12.67
C TYR A 30 -1.64 0.36 13.21
N LEU A 31 -2.33 -0.77 13.33
CA LEU A 31 -1.74 -2.02 13.78
C LEU A 31 -0.89 -2.63 12.65
N ARG A 32 0.44 -2.60 12.81
CA ARG A 32 1.35 -3.17 11.81
C ARG A 32 1.20 -4.69 11.73
N GLY A 33 0.97 -5.18 10.52
CA GLY A 33 0.82 -6.59 10.18
C GLY A 33 2.01 -7.14 9.39
N LYS A 34 1.72 -7.99 8.41
CA LYS A 34 2.74 -8.66 7.58
C LYS A 34 3.48 -7.69 6.66
N ILE A 35 4.70 -8.06 6.29
CA ILE A 35 5.46 -7.39 5.23
C ILE A 35 4.78 -7.70 3.88
N LEU A 36 4.49 -6.66 3.09
CA LEU A 36 4.00 -6.77 1.71
C LEU A 36 5.15 -6.83 0.71
N LYS A 37 6.20 -6.04 0.93
CA LYS A 37 7.40 -6.03 0.08
C LYS A 37 8.62 -5.85 0.95
N HIS A 38 9.51 -6.85 0.92
CA HIS A 38 10.77 -6.77 1.62
C HIS A 38 11.81 -6.04 0.77
N ASN A 39 12.60 -5.15 1.39
CA ASN A 39 13.76 -4.55 0.76
C ASN A 39 15.04 -5.16 1.38
N PRO A 40 15.76 -6.04 0.65
CA PRO A 40 16.89 -6.78 1.22
C PRO A 40 18.10 -5.88 1.51
N LYS A 41 18.26 -4.77 0.79
CA LYS A 41 19.37 -3.82 0.99
C LYS A 41 19.08 -2.81 2.08
N ARG A 42 17.80 -2.50 2.30
CA ARG A 42 17.31 -1.50 3.24
C ARG A 42 16.06 -2.03 3.93
N PRO A 43 16.19 -2.96 4.90
CA PRO A 43 15.03 -3.57 5.56
C PRO A 43 14.08 -2.56 6.22
N ASP A 44 14.62 -1.42 6.65
CA ASP A 44 13.89 -0.25 7.15
C ASP A 44 12.88 0.32 6.13
N LEU A 45 13.19 0.22 4.84
CA LEU A 45 12.32 0.65 3.73
C LEU A 45 11.39 -0.47 3.23
N SER A 46 11.20 -1.53 4.02
CA SER A 46 10.20 -2.55 3.71
C SER A 46 8.79 -1.96 3.81
N ILE A 47 7.88 -2.51 3.00
CA ILE A 47 6.48 -2.08 2.97
C ILE A 47 5.66 -3.05 3.82
N TYR A 48 4.83 -2.52 4.71
CA TYR A 48 4.02 -3.30 5.62
C TYR A 48 2.53 -3.11 5.34
N LEU A 49 1.76 -4.18 5.54
CA LEU A 49 0.31 -4.09 5.70
C LEU A 49 0.02 -3.59 7.12
N ALA A 50 -1.02 -2.78 7.28
CA ALA A 50 -1.55 -2.41 8.59
C ALA A 50 -3.08 -2.44 8.59
N GLN A 51 -3.67 -2.46 9.78
CA GLN A 51 -5.11 -2.35 9.99
C GLN A 51 -5.42 -1.15 10.87
N CYS A 52 -6.48 -0.41 10.52
CA CYS A 52 -7.11 0.58 11.40
C CYS A 52 -8.62 0.31 11.34
N GLY A 53 -9.19 -0.22 12.42
CA GLY A 53 -10.55 -0.77 12.41
C GLY A 53 -10.68 -1.93 11.40
N ASN A 54 -11.69 -1.86 10.54
CA ASN A 54 -11.96 -2.87 9.50
C ASN A 54 -11.28 -2.57 8.16
N GLN A 55 -10.41 -1.55 8.11
CA GLN A 55 -9.78 -1.09 6.88
C GLN A 55 -8.29 -1.38 6.88
N SER A 56 -7.81 -1.85 5.73
CA SER A 56 -6.40 -2.16 5.49
C SER A 56 -5.65 -0.97 4.90
N PHE A 57 -4.41 -0.79 5.36
CA PHE A 57 -3.51 0.28 4.95
C PHE A 57 -2.13 -0.28 4.60
N VAL A 58 -1.35 0.54 3.91
CA VAL A 58 0.04 0.29 3.56
C VAL A 58 0.92 1.30 4.29
N LEU A 59 1.85 0.81 5.11
CA LEU A 59 2.87 1.62 5.75
C LEU A 59 4.12 1.58 4.87
N LYS A 60 4.55 2.75 4.40
CA LYS A 60 5.74 2.91 3.57
C LYS A 60 6.71 3.86 4.27
N HIS A 61 7.78 3.30 4.82
CA HIS A 61 8.89 4.10 5.29
C HIS A 61 9.60 4.74 4.09
N VAL A 62 9.92 6.02 4.20
CA VAL A 62 10.57 6.80 3.14
C VAL A 62 11.73 7.62 3.69
N SER A 63 12.53 8.23 2.80
CA SER A 63 13.50 9.24 3.21
C SER A 63 12.78 10.57 3.52
N PRO A 64 13.40 11.47 4.31
CA PRO A 64 12.85 12.79 4.58
C PRO A 64 12.50 13.58 3.31
N SER A 65 13.37 13.54 2.29
CA SER A 65 13.10 14.20 1.01
C SER A 65 11.85 13.71 0.31
N ILE A 66 11.55 12.40 0.37
CA ILE A 66 10.37 11.81 -0.25
C ILE A 66 9.13 12.09 0.61
N PHE A 67 9.27 12.14 1.93
CA PHE A 67 8.19 12.52 2.83
C PHE A 67 7.71 13.95 2.52
N GLU A 68 8.63 14.92 2.50
CA GLU A 68 8.34 16.33 2.17
C GLU A 68 7.75 16.48 0.77
N GLN A 69 8.36 15.84 -0.24
CA GLN A 69 7.82 15.87 -1.60
C GLN A 69 6.41 15.27 -1.67
N SER A 70 6.10 14.24 -0.88
CA SER A 70 4.75 13.69 -0.85
C SER A 70 3.73 14.63 -0.20
N LEU A 71 4.14 15.43 0.79
CA LEU A 71 3.30 16.47 1.39
C LEU A 71 3.00 17.58 0.38
N GLU A 72 4.04 18.08 -0.32
CA GLU A 72 3.89 19.08 -1.39
C GLU A 72 2.95 18.57 -2.49
N LEU A 73 3.13 17.31 -2.91
CA LEU A 73 2.25 16.68 -3.89
C LEU A 73 0.77 16.68 -3.46
N LYS A 74 0.52 16.36 -2.18
CA LYS A 74 -0.86 16.35 -1.64
C LYS A 74 -1.46 17.75 -1.55
N GLN A 75 -0.64 18.76 -1.24
CA GLN A 75 -1.06 20.17 -1.24
C GLN A 75 -1.39 20.68 -2.65
N GLU A 76 -0.60 20.25 -3.64
CA GLU A 76 -0.86 20.59 -5.04
C GLU A 76 -2.11 19.89 -5.58
N PHE A 77 -2.42 18.68 -5.14
CA PHE A 77 -3.55 17.91 -5.68
C PHE A 77 -4.54 17.48 -4.58
N PRO A 78 -5.20 18.42 -3.88
CA PRO A 78 -6.03 18.10 -2.71
C PRO A 78 -7.27 17.26 -3.05
N GLU A 79 -7.82 17.45 -4.25
CA GLU A 79 -9.08 16.81 -4.70
C GLU A 79 -8.86 15.69 -5.71
N THR A 80 -7.61 15.30 -5.96
CA THR A 80 -7.33 14.27 -6.98
C THR A 80 -7.91 12.93 -6.57
N ARG A 81 -8.49 12.24 -7.55
CA ARG A 81 -8.95 10.85 -7.44
C ARG A 81 -8.17 9.91 -8.33
N ARG A 82 -7.16 10.42 -9.04
CA ARG A 82 -6.41 9.72 -10.09
C ARG A 82 -4.96 9.46 -9.72
N LEU A 83 -4.44 10.22 -8.77
CA LEU A 83 -3.11 10.01 -8.18
C LEU A 83 -3.25 9.28 -6.84
N ARG A 84 -2.29 8.43 -6.51
CA ARG A 84 -2.23 7.74 -5.23
C ARG A 84 -1.63 8.68 -4.18
N MET A 85 -2.49 9.30 -3.39
CA MET A 85 -2.06 10.10 -2.23
C MET A 85 -2.00 9.28 -0.96
N HIS A 86 -1.09 9.65 -0.06
CA HIS A 86 -1.10 9.13 1.29
C HIS A 86 -2.31 9.71 2.03
N ASP A 87 -3.01 8.89 2.80
CA ASP A 87 -4.17 9.31 3.60
C ASP A 87 -3.73 9.96 4.91
N ASP A 88 -2.60 9.50 5.45
CA ASP A 88 -2.01 9.96 6.71
C ASP A 88 -0.48 9.80 6.66
N GLY A 89 0.22 10.27 7.69
CA GLY A 89 1.65 10.12 7.82
C GLY A 89 2.10 10.17 9.27
N ASN A 90 3.31 9.69 9.53
CA ASN A 90 4.00 9.86 10.81
C ASN A 90 5.36 10.52 10.52
N GLU A 91 5.50 11.76 10.97
CA GLU A 91 6.69 12.58 10.72
C GLU A 91 7.90 12.09 11.54
N ALA A 92 7.69 11.59 12.76
CA ALA A 92 8.78 11.11 13.62
C ALA A 92 9.49 9.87 13.02
N GLU A 93 8.73 8.95 12.46
CA GLU A 93 9.22 7.72 11.83
C GLU A 93 9.34 7.83 10.31
N GLN A 94 9.00 8.97 9.68
CA GLN A 94 9.06 9.16 8.23
C GLN A 94 8.26 8.08 7.45
N ILE A 95 7.05 7.79 7.93
CA ILE A 95 6.16 6.79 7.35
C ILE A 95 4.97 7.47 6.68
N LEU A 96 4.78 7.19 5.38
CA LEU A 96 3.57 7.55 4.65
C LEU A 96 2.57 6.39 4.70
N ILE A 97 1.31 6.71 4.93
CA ILE A 97 0.23 5.74 5.15
C ILE A 97 -0.76 5.86 4.01
N TYR A 98 -0.94 4.77 3.25
CA TYR A 98 -1.82 4.75 2.09
C TYR A 98 -2.95 3.75 2.28
N ASN A 99 -4.10 4.02 1.70
CA ASN A 99 -5.13 3.03 1.48
C ASN A 99 -4.54 1.80 0.76
N HIS A 100 -4.95 0.63 1.22
CA HIS A 100 -4.64 -0.62 0.54
C HIS A 100 -5.54 -0.78 -0.68
N PHE A 101 -4.94 -1.17 -1.82
CA PHE A 101 -5.65 -1.51 -3.05
C PHE A 101 -5.66 -3.02 -3.24
N SER A 102 -6.62 -3.51 -4.02
CA SER A 102 -6.76 -4.94 -4.31
C SER A 102 -5.52 -5.52 -4.97
N ASP A 103 -4.94 -4.81 -5.97
CA ASP A 103 -3.70 -5.21 -6.62
C ASP A 103 -2.99 -4.01 -7.30
N ASN A 104 -1.87 -4.28 -7.97
CA ASN A 104 -1.26 -3.41 -8.98
C ASN A 104 -1.49 -3.96 -10.40
N LEU A 105 -1.36 -3.12 -11.43
CA LEU A 105 -1.63 -3.51 -12.80
C LEU A 105 -0.69 -4.62 -13.32
N LEU A 106 0.58 -4.66 -12.89
CA LEU A 106 1.51 -5.71 -13.29
C LEU A 106 1.02 -7.10 -12.85
N SER A 107 0.69 -7.24 -11.58
CA SER A 107 0.15 -8.48 -11.00
C SER A 107 -1.19 -8.83 -11.65
N LEU A 108 -2.07 -7.85 -11.83
CA LEU A 108 -3.38 -8.08 -12.43
C LEU A 108 -3.26 -8.66 -13.84
N VAL A 109 -2.40 -8.08 -14.69
CA VAL A 109 -2.20 -8.56 -16.07
C VAL A 109 -1.58 -9.96 -16.08
N LYS A 110 -0.60 -10.23 -15.20
CA LYS A 110 0.01 -11.57 -15.09
C LYS A 110 -1.01 -12.64 -14.71
N ASN A 111 -1.95 -12.31 -13.82
CA ASN A 111 -3.00 -13.21 -13.36
C ASN A 111 -4.22 -13.27 -14.31
N ASN A 112 -4.29 -12.39 -15.31
CA ASN A 112 -5.42 -12.26 -16.24
C ASN A 112 -4.94 -12.08 -17.69
N LEU A 113 -4.16 -13.03 -18.20
CA LEU A 113 -3.58 -12.96 -19.55
C LEU A 113 -4.64 -12.76 -20.65
N ASN A 114 -5.84 -13.33 -20.45
CA ASN A 114 -6.97 -13.24 -21.37
C ASN A 114 -7.96 -12.12 -20.99
N MET A 115 -7.54 -11.10 -20.24
CA MET A 115 -8.41 -9.97 -19.90
C MET A 115 -9.03 -9.35 -21.15
N SER A 116 -10.34 -9.19 -21.19
CA SER A 116 -11.01 -8.59 -22.36
C SER A 116 -10.48 -7.17 -22.65
N ILE A 117 -10.68 -6.70 -23.89
CA ILE A 117 -10.14 -5.39 -24.31
C ILE A 117 -10.78 -4.20 -23.57
N ALA A 118 -12.02 -4.32 -23.13
CA ALA A 118 -12.77 -3.21 -22.52
C ALA A 118 -12.15 -2.73 -21.19
N PRO A 119 -11.86 -3.58 -20.19
CA PRO A 119 -11.15 -3.17 -18.98
C PRO A 119 -9.76 -2.58 -19.27
N ARG A 120 -9.01 -3.15 -20.23
CA ARG A 120 -7.70 -2.61 -20.64
C ARG A 120 -7.82 -1.17 -21.12
N LYS A 121 -8.80 -0.89 -21.98
CA LYS A 121 -9.06 0.47 -22.49
C LYS A 121 -9.44 1.43 -21.37
N GLN A 122 -10.29 1.01 -20.42
CA GLN A 122 -10.64 1.88 -19.30
C GLN A 122 -9.44 2.18 -18.41
N ILE A 123 -8.61 1.18 -18.09
CA ILE A 123 -7.40 1.38 -17.26
C ILE A 123 -6.46 2.39 -17.95
N LEU A 124 -6.21 2.24 -19.26
CA LEU A 124 -5.40 3.18 -20.02
C LEU A 124 -6.02 4.58 -20.08
N TRP A 125 -7.35 4.66 -20.17
CA TRP A 125 -8.07 5.92 -20.12
C TRP A 125 -7.87 6.64 -18.77
N GLU A 126 -8.06 5.94 -17.64
CA GLU A 126 -7.84 6.52 -16.31
C GLU A 126 -6.39 6.97 -16.12
N LEU A 127 -5.42 6.17 -16.59
CA LEU A 127 -4.01 6.54 -16.54
C LEU A 127 -3.70 7.78 -17.38
N GLY A 128 -4.26 7.88 -18.59
CA GLY A 128 -4.13 9.07 -19.44
C GLY A 128 -4.73 10.31 -18.78
N GLN A 129 -5.86 10.16 -18.09
CA GLN A 129 -6.48 11.25 -17.34
C GLN A 129 -5.65 11.66 -16.11
N ALA A 130 -5.02 10.70 -15.41
CA ALA A 130 -4.09 10.97 -14.31
C ALA A 130 -2.88 11.78 -14.80
N LEU A 131 -2.27 11.37 -15.92
CA LEU A 131 -1.14 12.06 -16.52
C LEU A 131 -1.51 13.46 -17.02
N LYS A 132 -2.69 13.60 -17.65
CA LYS A 132 -3.20 14.91 -18.07
C LYS A 132 -3.34 15.86 -16.89
N GLU A 133 -3.90 15.39 -15.78
CA GLU A 133 -4.05 16.18 -14.54
C GLU A 133 -2.68 16.56 -13.96
N PHE A 134 -1.74 15.62 -13.93
CA PHE A 134 -0.39 15.84 -13.41
C PHE A 134 0.38 16.88 -14.24
N HIS A 135 0.33 16.73 -15.57
CA HIS A 135 1.02 17.62 -16.50
C HIS A 135 0.38 19.01 -16.55
N ALA A 136 -0.92 19.15 -16.26
CA ALA A 136 -1.58 20.46 -16.19
C ALA A 136 -0.99 21.39 -15.13
N LYS A 137 -0.29 20.82 -14.13
CA LYS A 137 0.45 21.55 -13.09
C LYS A 137 1.97 21.52 -13.29
N ASN A 138 2.45 21.12 -14.47
CA ASN A 138 3.88 20.97 -14.79
C ASN A 138 4.62 19.92 -13.95
N TRP A 139 3.91 18.94 -13.39
CA TRP A 139 4.52 17.79 -12.73
C TRP A 139 4.79 16.66 -13.73
N ILE A 140 5.89 15.92 -13.53
CA ILE A 140 6.28 14.78 -14.38
C ILE A 140 6.46 13.56 -13.48
N HIS A 141 5.78 12.44 -13.78
CA HIS A 141 5.78 11.25 -12.91
C HIS A 141 7.11 10.48 -12.93
N ILE A 142 7.90 10.58 -14.01
CA ILE A 142 9.20 9.93 -14.28
C ILE A 142 9.27 8.39 -14.18
N ASP A 143 8.28 7.72 -13.57
CA ASP A 143 8.28 6.27 -13.33
C ASP A 143 6.90 5.65 -13.65
N VAL A 144 6.36 5.92 -14.83
CA VAL A 144 5.09 5.33 -15.29
C VAL A 144 5.34 3.88 -15.70
N LYS A 145 4.89 2.94 -14.88
CA LYS A 145 5.02 1.49 -15.13
C LYS A 145 3.91 0.69 -14.43
N PRO A 146 3.64 -0.56 -14.87
CA PRO A 146 2.46 -1.29 -14.39
C PRO A 146 2.43 -1.57 -12.87
N ASP A 147 3.57 -1.72 -12.19
CA ASP A 147 3.62 -1.92 -10.74
C ASP A 147 3.43 -0.64 -9.92
N ASN A 148 3.42 0.54 -10.57
CA ASN A 148 3.06 1.83 -9.97
C ASN A 148 1.59 2.23 -10.24
N VAL A 149 0.82 1.41 -10.95
CA VAL A 149 -0.63 1.63 -11.14
C VAL A 149 -1.39 0.74 -10.17
N MET A 150 -2.09 1.34 -9.21
CA MET A 150 -2.89 0.62 -8.22
C MET A 150 -4.33 0.49 -8.69
N ILE A 151 -4.95 -0.66 -8.39
CA ILE A 151 -6.28 -0.98 -8.90
C ILE A 151 -7.13 -1.70 -7.85
N ASP A 152 -8.36 -1.21 -7.69
CA ASP A 152 -9.45 -1.97 -7.09
C ASP A 152 -10.34 -2.51 -8.21
N TYR A 153 -10.72 -3.77 -8.12
CA TYR A 153 -11.53 -4.43 -9.13
C TYR A 153 -12.36 -5.56 -8.52
N ARG A 154 -13.41 -5.92 -9.25
CA ARG A 154 -14.25 -7.09 -8.95
C ARG A 154 -14.52 -7.90 -10.21
N TYR A 155 -14.84 -9.18 -10.01
CA TYR A 155 -15.38 -10.01 -11.07
C TYR A 155 -16.90 -9.97 -11.02
N HIS A 156 -17.54 -9.71 -12.17
CA HIS A 156 -18.98 -9.89 -12.33
C HIS A 156 -19.33 -11.38 -12.48
N GLN A 157 -20.62 -11.70 -12.36
CA GLN A 157 -21.14 -13.08 -12.45
C GLN A 157 -20.71 -13.83 -13.73
N ALA A 158 -20.46 -13.12 -14.82
CA ALA A 158 -19.95 -13.68 -16.08
C ALA A 158 -18.42 -13.88 -16.12
N GLY A 159 -17.71 -13.75 -14.99
CA GLY A 159 -16.25 -13.82 -14.91
C GLY A 159 -15.53 -12.61 -15.50
N GLN A 160 -16.27 -11.56 -15.88
CA GLN A 160 -15.68 -10.35 -16.47
C GLN A 160 -15.16 -9.42 -15.37
N LEU A 161 -13.88 -9.04 -15.50
CA LEU A 161 -13.26 -8.05 -14.62
C LEU A 161 -13.86 -6.67 -14.86
N ARG A 162 -14.19 -5.97 -13.77
CA ARG A 162 -14.56 -4.56 -13.75
C ARG A 162 -13.69 -3.84 -12.73
N GLN A 163 -12.90 -2.89 -13.22
CA GLN A 163 -12.19 -1.92 -12.41
C GLN A 163 -13.17 -0.99 -11.68
N GLU A 164 -12.92 -0.74 -10.41
CA GLU A 164 -13.67 0.18 -9.56
C GLU A 164 -12.88 1.47 -9.34
N ARG A 165 -11.56 1.35 -9.13
CA ARG A 165 -10.64 2.48 -8.98
C ARG A 165 -9.32 2.15 -9.65
N VAL A 166 -8.76 3.13 -10.35
CA VAL A 166 -7.42 3.04 -10.96
C VAL A 166 -6.69 4.33 -10.61
N VAL A 167 -5.54 4.22 -9.96
CA VAL A 167 -4.71 5.39 -9.62
C VAL A 167 -3.25 5.16 -9.99
N LEU A 168 -2.59 6.23 -10.41
CA LEU A 168 -1.15 6.27 -10.63
C LEU A 168 -0.47 6.68 -9.32
N GLY A 169 0.55 5.95 -8.87
CA GLY A 169 1.19 6.22 -7.58
C GLY A 169 2.70 6.12 -7.55
#